data_AF-A0A7J8PI95-F1
#
_entry.id   AF-A0A7J8PI95-F1
#
_cell.length_a   1.000
_cell.length_b   1.000
_cell.length_c   1.000
_cell.angle_alpha   90.00
_cell.angle_beta   90.00
_cell.angle_gamma   90.00
#
_symmetry.space_group_name_H-M   'P 1'
#
loop_
_entity.id
_entity.type
_entity.pdbx_description
1 polymer ?
#
loop_
_entity_poly.entity_id
_entity_poly.type
_entity_poly.pdbx_seq_one_letter_code
_entity_poly.pdbx_strand_id
1 'polypeptide(L)'
;MYTSMKKIHKDKDVEPTEFEESVAQAFFDLENTNQDLKSDLKDLYINSAVQIDVSGSRKAVVVHVPYRLRKAFRKVHVKLVRELEK
;
A
#
# COMPACT_ATOMS: atom_id res chain seq x y z
N MET A 1 9.92 14.89 9.05
CA MET A 1 8.49 14.84 8.67
C MET A 1 8.24 13.49 8.00
N TYR A 2 7.31 12.67 8.53
CA TYR A 2 6.90 11.43 7.85
C TYR A 2 5.69 11.77 7.00
N THR A 3 5.89 11.81 5.69
CA THR A 3 4.86 12.07 4.68
C THR A 3 4.45 10.74 4.05
N SER A 4 3.17 10.61 3.69
CA SER A 4 2.63 9.48 2.92
C SER A 4 3.41 9.21 1.61
N MET A 5 4.08 10.23 1.06
CA MET A 5 5.06 10.11 -0.03
C MET A 5 6.19 9.10 0.22
N LYS A 6 6.49 8.72 1.47
CA LYS A 6 7.47 7.64 1.75
C LYS A 6 6.93 6.24 1.50
N LYS A 7 5.61 6.08 1.38
CA LYS A 7 4.94 4.79 1.13
C LYS A 7 4.80 4.46 -0.34
N ILE A 8 5.08 5.40 -1.23
CA ILE A 8 5.05 5.18 -2.67
C ILE A 8 6.40 5.56 -3.29
N HIS A 9 6.95 4.66 -4.09
CA HIS A 9 8.18 4.89 -4.84
C HIS A 9 7.95 4.42 -6.28
N LYS A 10 7.72 5.37 -7.17
CA LYS A 10 7.61 5.09 -8.60
C LYS A 10 8.97 5.01 -9.27
N ASP A 11 9.10 4.09 -10.21
CA ASP A 11 10.27 4.06 -11.08
C ASP A 11 10.30 5.33 -11.96
N LYS A 12 11.49 5.94 -12.11
CA LYS A 12 11.75 7.13 -12.94
C LYS A 12 11.16 8.45 -12.43
N ASP A 13 10.95 8.60 -11.12
CA ASP A 13 10.45 9.85 -10.50
C ASP A 13 9.14 10.38 -11.11
N VAL A 14 8.31 9.47 -11.63
CA VAL A 14 6.98 9.82 -12.14
C VAL A 14 6.10 10.20 -10.95
N GLU A 15 5.35 11.29 -11.09
CA GLU A 15 4.42 11.72 -10.05
C GLU A 15 3.35 10.64 -9.80
N PRO A 16 3.03 10.36 -8.52
CA PRO A 16 1.95 9.45 -8.17
C PRO A 16 0.60 10.04 -8.64
N THR A 17 -0.30 9.16 -9.06
CA THR A 17 -1.68 9.57 -9.38
C THR A 17 -2.46 9.79 -8.09
N GLU A 18 -3.54 10.57 -8.13
CA GLU A 18 -4.40 10.83 -6.96
C GLU A 18 -4.86 9.52 -6.27
N PHE A 19 -5.16 8.48 -7.06
CA PHE A 19 -5.53 7.18 -6.52
C PHE A 19 -4.36 6.53 -5.77
N GLU A 20 -3.16 6.55 -6.34
CA GLU A 20 -1.97 6.00 -5.70
C GLU A 20 -1.57 6.77 -4.44
N GLU A 21 -1.76 8.10 -4.43
CA GLU A 21 -1.59 8.92 -3.24
C GLU A 21 -2.59 8.52 -2.15
N SER A 22 -3.85 8.27 -2.50
CA SER A 22 -4.87 7.81 -1.56
C SER A 22 -4.51 6.46 -0.94
N VAL A 23 -3.95 5.54 -1.73
CA VAL A 23 -3.46 4.24 -1.24
C VAL A 23 -2.25 4.45 -0.33
N ALA A 24 -1.28 5.28 -0.73
CA ALA A 24 -0.11 5.59 0.07
C ALA A 24 -0.48 6.23 1.43
N GLN A 25 -1.49 7.09 1.44
CA GLN A 25 -2.05 7.68 2.65
C GLN A 25 -2.67 6.61 3.55
N ALA A 26 -3.49 5.70 3.01
CA ALA A 26 -4.06 4.60 3.79
C ALA A 26 -2.97 3.72 4.44
N PHE A 27 -1.90 3.41 3.72
CA PHE A 27 -0.75 2.68 4.28
C PHE A 27 -0.05 3.45 5.42
N PHE A 28 0.06 4.76 5.29
CA PHE A 28 0.64 5.62 6.33
C PHE A 28 -0.26 5.69 7.58
N ASP A 29 -1.57 5.81 7.40
CA ASP A 29 -2.53 5.86 8.49
C ASP A 29 -2.55 4.52 9.24
N LEU A 30 -2.45 3.39 8.54
CA LEU A 30 -2.34 2.06 9.15
C LEU A 30 -1.04 1.88 9.94
N GLU A 31 0.09 2.39 9.45
CA GLU A 31 1.36 2.38 10.19
C GLU A 31 1.22 3.12 11.53
N ASN A 32 0.48 4.22 11.57
CA ASN A 32 0.33 5.04 12.78
C ASN A 32 -0.77 4.54 13.72
N THR A 33 -1.84 3.97 13.17
CA THR A 33 -3.01 3.52 13.94
C THR A 33 -2.79 2.15 14.58
N ASN A 34 -2.03 1.24 13.93
CA ASN A 34 -1.88 -0.13 14.40
C ASN A 34 -0.45 -0.42 14.89
N GLN A 35 -0.27 -0.48 16.21
CA GLN A 35 1.04 -0.70 16.84
C GLN A 35 1.69 -2.04 16.45
N ASP A 36 0.90 -3.08 16.20
CA ASP A 36 1.41 -4.40 15.80
C ASP A 36 1.96 -4.41 14.37
N LEU A 37 1.38 -3.59 13.49
CA LEU A 37 1.79 -3.49 12.08
C LEU A 37 2.82 -2.40 11.84
N LYS A 38 2.98 -1.45 12.77
CA LYS A 38 3.87 -0.30 12.64
C LYS A 38 5.30 -0.69 12.27
N SER A 39 5.89 -1.65 12.98
CA SER A 39 7.27 -2.09 12.75
C SER A 39 7.45 -2.76 11.39
N ASP A 40 6.51 -3.63 11.01
CA ASP A 40 6.54 -4.33 9.73
C ASP A 40 6.24 -3.37 8.56
N LEU A 41 5.34 -2.39 8.73
CA LEU A 41 4.95 -1.44 7.68
C LEU A 41 5.97 -0.35 7.45
N LYS A 42 6.75 0.05 8.46
CA LYS A 42 7.70 1.16 8.39
C LYS A 42 8.63 1.09 7.16
N ASP A 43 9.16 -0.09 6.89
CA ASP A 43 10.10 -0.34 5.79
C ASP A 43 9.41 -0.78 4.48
N LEU A 44 8.07 -0.85 4.47
CA LEU A 44 7.29 -1.22 3.30
C LEU A 44 6.84 0.00 2.50
N TYR A 45 6.96 -0.12 1.18
CA TYR A 45 6.46 0.84 0.19
C TYR A 45 5.95 0.11 -1.05
N ILE A 46 5.14 0.81 -1.83
CA ILE A 46 4.50 0.33 -3.05
C ILE A 46 5.08 1.04 -4.28
N ASN A 47 5.04 0.41 -5.44
CA ASN A 47 5.48 0.99 -6.70
C ASN A 47 4.33 1.68 -7.44
N SER A 48 3.17 1.04 -7.44
CA SER A 48 1.97 1.56 -8.07
C SER A 48 0.74 0.87 -7.51
N ALA A 49 -0.42 1.49 -7.71
CA ALA A 49 -1.71 0.93 -7.38
C ALA A 49 -2.70 1.21 -8.52
N VAL A 50 -3.46 0.19 -8.92
CA VAL A 50 -4.40 0.28 -10.03
C VAL A 50 -5.74 -0.29 -9.60
N GLN A 51 -6.81 0.44 -9.87
CA GLN A 51 -8.16 -0.05 -9.70
C GLN A 51 -8.60 -0.79 -10.98
N ILE A 52 -9.12 -2.00 -10.82
CA ILE A 52 -9.62 -2.83 -11.92
C ILE A 52 -11.07 -3.22 -11.67
N ASP A 53 -11.88 -3.24 -12.72
CA ASP A 53 -13.24 -3.75 -12.66
C ASP A 53 -13.24 -5.28 -12.79
N VAL A 54 -14.00 -5.93 -11.91
CA VAL A 54 -14.14 -7.39 -11.84
C VAL A 54 -15.61 -7.74 -12.07
N SER A 55 -15.87 -8.96 -12.57
CA SER A 55 -17.22 -9.46 -12.83
C SER A 55 -18.15 -9.28 -11.63
N GLY A 56 -19.38 -8.82 -11.90
CA GLY A 56 -20.43 -8.67 -10.89
C GLY A 56 -20.36 -7.35 -10.14
N SER A 57 -20.09 -6.22 -10.81
CA SER A 57 -20.07 -4.86 -10.23
C SER A 57 -19.08 -4.64 -9.08
N ARG A 58 -18.06 -5.49 -8.97
CA ARG A 58 -17.02 -5.37 -7.95
C ARG A 58 -15.78 -4.71 -8.54
N LYS A 59 -15.16 -3.84 -7.76
CA LYS A 59 -13.84 -3.27 -8.09
C LYS A 59 -12.78 -3.94 -7.22
N ALA A 60 -11.64 -4.25 -7.81
CA ALA A 60 -10.48 -4.74 -7.08
C ALA A 60 -9.34 -3.72 -7.19
N VAL A 61 -8.49 -3.67 -6.17
CA VAL A 61 -7.30 -2.83 -6.16
C VAL A 61 -6.08 -3.73 -6.24
N VAL A 62 -5.27 -3.52 -7.28
CA VAL A 62 -4.00 -4.22 -7.47
C VAL A 62 -2.88 -3.29 -7.01
N VAL A 63 -2.16 -3.71 -5.98
CA VAL A 63 -0.99 -2.97 -5.45
C VAL A 63 0.28 -3.67 -5.88
N HIS A 64 1.11 -2.98 -6.65
CA HIS A 64 2.41 -3.45 -7.09
C HIS A 64 3.47 -3.11 -6.03
N VAL A 65 4.26 -4.11 -5.64
CA VAL A 65 5.29 -3.95 -4.60
C VAL A 65 6.65 -4.38 -5.14
N PRO A 66 7.76 -3.81 -4.65
CA PRO A 66 9.10 -4.25 -5.01
C PRO A 66 9.31 -5.72 -4.69
N TYR A 67 9.92 -6.47 -5.61
CA TYR A 67 10.22 -7.89 -5.40
C TYR A 67 11.01 -8.15 -4.11
N ARG A 68 11.95 -7.25 -3.77
CA ARG A 68 12.76 -7.31 -2.55
C ARG A 68 11.91 -7.34 -1.26
N LEU A 69 10.75 -6.69 -1.28
CA LEU A 69 9.85 -6.57 -0.13
C LEU A 69 8.74 -7.64 -0.12
N ARG A 70 8.65 -8.48 -1.15
CA ARG A 70 7.59 -9.50 -1.31
C ARG A 70 7.43 -10.40 -0.09
N LYS A 71 8.54 -10.82 0.54
CA LYS A 71 8.50 -11.71 1.71
C LYS A 71 7.87 -11.01 2.93
N ALA A 72 8.21 -9.73 3.14
CA ALA A 72 7.67 -8.94 4.23
C ALA A 72 6.17 -8.65 4.01
N PHE A 73 5.77 -8.25 2.79
CA PHE A 73 4.35 -8.12 2.44
C PHE A 73 3.57 -9.42 2.66
N ARG A 74 4.11 -10.57 2.27
CA ARG A 74 3.45 -11.87 2.51
C ARG A 74 3.26 -12.19 4.00
N LYS A 75 4.22 -11.82 4.85
CA LYS A 75 4.14 -12.05 6.30
C LYS A 75 2.95 -11.30 6.92
N VAL A 76 2.72 -10.05 6.51
CA VAL A 76 1.64 -9.20 7.06
C VAL A 76 0.34 -9.21 6.24
N HIS A 77 0.33 -9.88 5.07
CA HIS A 77 -0.71 -9.76 4.06
C HIS A 77 -2.14 -9.95 4.61
N VAL A 78 -2.38 -11.00 5.39
CA VAL A 78 -3.72 -11.31 5.91
C VAL A 78 -4.25 -10.19 6.81
N LYS A 79 -3.39 -9.63 7.67
CA LYS A 79 -3.77 -8.52 8.56
C LYS A 79 -3.92 -7.23 7.76
N LEU A 80 -2.98 -6.95 6.85
CA LEU A 80 -2.99 -5.76 6.01
C LEU A 80 -4.25 -5.65 5.17
N VAL A 81 -4.66 -6.73 4.49
CA VAL A 81 -5.88 -6.75 3.67
C VAL A 81 -7.12 -6.49 4.52
N ARG A 82 -7.23 -7.14 5.69
CA ARG A 82 -8.36 -6.94 6.60
C ARG A 82 -8.50 -5.50 7.09
N GLU A 83 -7.38 -4.80 7.30
CA GLU A 83 -7.42 -3.41 7.76
C GLU A 83 -7.68 -2.42 6.61
N LEU A 84 -7.22 -2.73 5.39
CA LEU A 84 -7.47 -1.90 4.20
C LEU A 84 -8.89 -2.04 3.62
N GLU A 85 -9.56 -3.17 3.87
CA GLU A 85 -10.93 -3.44 3.43
C GLU A 85 -12.01 -2.96 4.42
N LYS A 86 -11.61 -2.36 5.55
CA LYS A 86 -12.55 -1.73 6.50
C LYS A 86 -13.04 -0.38 5.99
#